data_AF-A0AAV5MXA5-F1
#
_entry.id   AF-A0AAV5MXA5-F1
#
_cell.length_a   1.000
_cell.length_b   1.000
_cell.length_c   1.000
_cell.angle_alpha   90.00
_cell.angle_beta   90.00
_cell.angle_gamma   90.00
#
_symmetry.space_group_name_H-M   'P 1'
#
loop_
_entity.id
_entity.type
_entity.pdbx_description
1 polymer ?
#
loop_
_entity_poly.entity_id
_entity_poly.type
_entity_poly.pdbx_seq_one_letter_code
_entity_poly.pdbx_strand_id
1 'polypeptide(L)'
;MSMNDAWFRDTGPTFVVSKRESSPSRPEPKVAGINWTFNSWGGVDDGCYQDWSLDLLVAKKILEIERLPRFPQTLILEGGSIHVDGEGTCLTTEECLLNKNRNPQLTKGQIENELKAYLGVKKVIWLPHGLYELHYKTKICRLSEITVFTKHNEQFQRLWNVVRIEGAREIVLGGGNIHCITQQQPAIHPPA
;
A
#
# COMPACT_ATOMS: atom_id res chain seq x y z
N MET A 1 -16.04 -7.82 12.84
CA MET A 1 -14.57 -8.06 12.83
C MET A 1 -13.95 -7.05 13.77
N SER A 2 -13.28 -7.48 14.85
CA SER A 2 -12.59 -6.54 15.76
C SER A 2 -11.32 -5.99 15.12
N MET A 3 -11.06 -4.69 15.34
CA MET A 3 -9.91 -3.89 14.89
C MET A 3 -9.64 -2.81 15.95
N ASN A 4 -8.44 -2.23 16.01
CA ASN A 4 -8.13 -1.13 16.94
C ASN A 4 -8.59 0.22 16.35
N ASP A 5 -8.46 0.42 15.04
CA ASP A 5 -8.97 1.61 14.34
C ASP A 5 -9.46 1.28 12.91
N ALA A 6 -10.23 2.19 12.30
CA ALA A 6 -11.02 1.96 11.09
C ALA A 6 -10.26 2.25 9.77
N TRP A 7 -8.97 1.95 9.70
CA TRP A 7 -8.11 2.25 8.53
C TRP A 7 -7.89 1.04 7.61
N PHE A 8 -8.96 0.50 7.04
CA PHE A 8 -8.90 -0.68 6.16
C PHE A 8 -8.01 -0.52 4.92
N ARG A 9 -7.75 0.71 4.48
CA ARG A 9 -6.77 1.00 3.42
C ARG A 9 -5.38 0.50 3.82
N ASP A 10 -5.02 0.65 5.08
CA ASP A 10 -3.68 0.39 5.58
C ASP A 10 -3.55 -0.99 6.24
N THR A 11 -4.61 -1.45 6.90
CA THR A 11 -4.65 -2.72 7.66
C THR A 11 -5.27 -3.88 6.88
N GLY A 12 -5.94 -3.59 5.75
CA GLY A 12 -6.56 -4.56 4.87
C GLY A 12 -5.57 -5.25 3.92
N PRO A 13 -5.99 -6.33 3.25
CA PRO A 13 -5.12 -7.01 2.30
C PRO A 13 -5.00 -6.20 1.00
N THR A 14 -3.81 -6.22 0.39
CA THR A 14 -3.64 -5.74 -0.99
C THR A 14 -3.98 -6.88 -1.95
N PHE A 15 -5.12 -6.79 -2.62
CA PHE A 15 -5.55 -7.83 -3.56
C PHE A 15 -4.73 -7.82 -4.86
N VAL A 16 -4.42 -9.02 -5.36
CA VAL A 16 -3.72 -9.26 -6.63
C VAL A 16 -4.49 -10.29 -7.47
N VAL A 17 -4.39 -10.19 -8.78
CA VAL A 17 -5.10 -11.04 -9.73
C VAL A 17 -4.13 -11.83 -10.61
N SER A 18 -4.39 -13.11 -10.83
CA SER A 18 -3.57 -13.95 -11.70
C SER A 18 -3.83 -13.60 -13.15
N LYS A 19 -2.76 -13.50 -13.95
CA LYS A 19 -2.89 -13.43 -15.42
C LYS A 19 -2.96 -14.78 -16.08
N ARG A 20 -2.73 -15.86 -15.33
CA ARG A 20 -2.82 -17.21 -15.89
C ARG A 20 -4.27 -17.51 -16.25
N GLU A 21 -4.45 -18.01 -17.47
CA GLU A 21 -5.69 -18.69 -17.80
C GLU A 21 -5.83 -19.91 -16.88
N SER A 22 -7.00 -20.01 -16.28
CA SER A 22 -7.35 -21.15 -15.45
C SER A 22 -7.38 -22.39 -16.34
N SER A 23 -6.43 -23.30 -16.14
CA SER A 23 -6.47 -24.60 -16.82
C SER A 23 -7.67 -25.40 -16.31
N PRO A 24 -8.48 -26.02 -17.19
CA PRO A 24 -9.55 -26.94 -16.77
C PRO A 24 -9.03 -28.09 -15.89
N SER A 25 -7.77 -28.48 -16.03
CA SER A 25 -7.12 -29.54 -15.25
C SER A 25 -6.60 -29.09 -13.88
N ARG A 26 -6.47 -27.78 -13.64
CA ARG A 26 -6.02 -27.21 -12.37
C ARG A 26 -6.66 -25.85 -12.14
N PRO A 27 -7.85 -25.79 -11.50
CA PRO A 27 -8.47 -24.53 -11.16
C PRO A 27 -7.62 -23.81 -10.09
N GLU A 28 -6.81 -22.85 -10.52
CA GLU A 28 -6.09 -21.94 -9.64
C GLU A 28 -6.97 -20.71 -9.35
N PRO A 29 -7.03 -20.23 -8.09
CA PRO A 29 -7.77 -19.03 -7.76
C PRO A 29 -7.21 -17.83 -8.53
N LYS A 30 -8.09 -17.08 -9.21
CA LYS A 30 -7.69 -15.90 -9.98
C LYS A 30 -7.36 -14.70 -9.10
N VAL A 31 -7.71 -14.70 -7.83
CA VAL A 31 -7.48 -13.60 -6.89
C VAL A 31 -6.78 -14.13 -5.65
N ALA A 32 -5.85 -13.36 -5.11
CA ALA A 32 -5.21 -13.58 -3.81
C ALA A 32 -5.02 -12.24 -3.09
N GLY A 33 -4.68 -12.28 -1.80
CA GLY A 33 -4.38 -11.07 -1.03
C GLY A 33 -3.00 -11.12 -0.38
N ILE A 34 -2.27 -10.02 -0.52
CA ILE A 34 -1.05 -9.77 0.23
C ILE A 34 -1.44 -9.23 1.61
N ASN A 35 -0.88 -9.82 2.65
CA ASN A 35 -1.07 -9.40 4.03
C ASN A 35 0.27 -8.85 4.54
N TRP A 36 0.42 -7.53 4.49
CA TRP A 36 1.57 -6.80 5.00
C TRP A 36 1.57 -6.77 6.53
N THR A 37 2.75 -6.55 7.12
CA THR A 37 2.80 -6.27 8.56
C THR A 37 2.42 -4.80 8.80
N PHE A 38 1.59 -4.56 9.81
CA PHE A 38 1.16 -3.22 10.21
C PHE A 38 1.72 -2.88 11.59
N ASN A 39 2.15 -1.62 11.80
CA ASN A 39 2.72 -1.18 13.07
C ASN A 39 2.17 0.16 13.61
N SER A 40 0.93 0.53 13.27
CA SER A 40 0.38 1.84 13.65
C SER A 40 1.19 3.02 13.09
N TRP A 41 1.65 2.90 11.83
CA TRP A 41 2.43 3.93 11.12
C TRP A 41 3.68 4.42 11.86
N GLY A 42 4.36 3.60 12.66
CA GLY A 42 5.57 4.04 13.37
C GLY A 42 5.98 3.23 14.58
N GLY A 43 5.25 2.18 14.91
CA GLY A 43 5.55 1.30 16.04
C GLY A 43 5.21 1.97 17.36
N VAL A 44 5.88 1.51 18.42
CA VAL A 44 5.56 1.91 19.80
C VAL A 44 5.93 3.38 20.07
N ASP A 45 7.02 3.85 19.46
CA ASP A 45 7.60 5.16 19.77
C ASP A 45 6.99 6.29 18.93
N ASP A 46 6.78 6.05 17.63
CA ASP A 46 6.38 7.08 16.66
C ASP A 46 4.99 6.82 16.04
N GLY A 47 4.30 5.75 16.47
CA GLY A 47 3.01 5.36 15.91
C GLY A 47 1.82 6.13 16.47
N CYS A 48 0.66 5.98 15.83
CA CYS A 48 -0.58 6.67 16.22
C CYS A 48 -1.20 6.11 17.51
N TYR A 49 -0.92 4.85 17.83
CA TYR A 49 -1.39 4.19 19.05
C TYR A 49 -0.48 3.01 19.41
N GLN A 50 -0.45 2.66 20.71
CA GLN A 50 0.50 1.69 21.25
C GLN A 50 0.09 0.22 21.07
N ASP A 51 -1.21 -0.06 20.88
CA ASP A 51 -1.73 -1.41 20.65
C ASP A 51 -2.49 -1.48 19.31
N TRP A 52 -1.89 -2.18 18.35
CA TRP A 52 -2.45 -2.48 17.02
C TRP A 52 -2.62 -4.00 16.81
N SER A 53 -2.71 -4.76 17.90
CA SER A 53 -2.75 -6.23 17.86
C SER A 53 -3.97 -6.78 17.10
N LEU A 54 -5.10 -6.08 17.11
CA LEU A 54 -6.30 -6.47 16.36
C LEU A 54 -6.21 -6.08 14.88
N ASP A 55 -5.52 -4.97 14.56
CA ASP A 55 -5.31 -4.51 13.19
C ASP A 55 -4.44 -5.47 12.38
N LEU A 56 -3.40 -6.06 12.99
CA LEU A 56 -2.58 -7.12 12.38
C LEU A 56 -3.39 -8.32 11.87
N LEU A 57 -4.60 -8.50 12.42
CA LEU A 57 -5.48 -9.62 12.06
C LEU A 57 -6.47 -9.26 10.96
N VAL A 58 -6.64 -7.98 10.61
CA VAL A 58 -7.68 -7.52 9.68
C VAL A 58 -7.51 -8.16 8.30
N ALA A 59 -6.33 -8.04 7.69
CA ALA A 59 -6.05 -8.65 6.40
C ALA A 59 -6.25 -10.17 6.38
N LYS A 60 -5.84 -10.85 7.45
CA LYS A 60 -6.03 -12.31 7.58
C LYS A 60 -7.53 -12.66 7.64
N LYS A 61 -8.30 -12.00 8.50
CA LYS A 61 -9.73 -12.28 8.68
C LYS A 61 -10.52 -12.00 7.40
N ILE A 62 -10.20 -10.93 6.66
CA ILE A 62 -10.83 -10.64 5.36
C ILE A 62 -10.58 -11.79 4.38
N LEU A 63 -9.33 -12.22 4.23
CA LEU A 63 -9.00 -13.28 3.26
C LEU A 63 -9.58 -14.64 3.63
N GLU A 64 -9.73 -14.94 4.92
CA GLU A 64 -10.42 -16.14 5.40
C GLU A 64 -11.93 -16.11 5.10
N ILE A 65 -12.59 -14.97 5.31
CA ILE A 65 -14.01 -14.78 4.99
C ILE A 65 -14.25 -14.95 3.48
N GLU A 66 -13.42 -14.30 2.66
CA GLU A 66 -13.51 -14.36 1.20
C GLU A 66 -13.02 -15.70 0.62
N ARG A 67 -12.44 -16.58 1.44
CA ARG A 67 -11.85 -17.87 1.05
C ARG A 67 -10.78 -17.70 -0.04
N LEU A 68 -9.98 -16.64 0.07
CA LEU A 68 -8.92 -16.30 -0.89
C LEU A 68 -7.54 -16.71 -0.35
N PRO A 69 -6.61 -17.10 -1.23
CA PRO A 69 -5.22 -17.33 -0.84
C PRO A 69 -4.60 -16.08 -0.22
N ARG A 70 -3.79 -16.30 0.82
CA ARG A 70 -3.10 -15.26 1.56
C ARG A 70 -1.59 -15.38 1.38
N PHE A 71 -0.95 -14.28 1.00
CA PHE A 71 0.49 -14.14 0.99
C PHE A 71 0.93 -13.28 2.20
N PRO A 72 1.34 -13.90 3.31
CA PRO A 72 1.89 -13.14 4.45
C PRO A 72 3.23 -12.50 4.09
N GLN A 73 3.47 -11.31 4.62
CA GLN A 73 4.72 -10.58 4.45
C GLN A 73 5.14 -9.88 5.75
N THR A 74 6.45 -9.84 6.00
CA THR A 74 7.09 -9.22 7.16
C THR A 74 7.44 -7.74 6.95
N LEU A 75 7.48 -7.28 5.68
CA LEU A 75 7.62 -5.87 5.34
C LEU A 75 6.51 -5.08 6.03
N ILE A 76 6.90 -4.10 6.84
CA ILE A 76 5.97 -3.13 7.42
C ILE A 76 5.58 -2.16 6.32
N LEU A 77 4.34 -2.24 5.87
CA LEU A 77 3.83 -1.47 4.75
C LEU A 77 2.33 -1.28 4.89
N GLU A 78 1.90 -0.04 4.68
CA GLU A 78 0.49 0.31 4.63
C GLU A 78 0.01 0.40 3.18
N GLY A 79 -1.18 -0.11 2.87
CA GLY A 79 -1.73 -0.06 1.51
C GLY A 79 -1.87 1.37 0.97
N GLY A 80 -2.03 2.38 1.83
CA GLY A 80 -2.05 3.80 1.46
C GLY A 80 -0.70 4.38 1.05
N SER A 81 0.41 3.75 1.43
CA SER A 81 1.79 4.24 1.17
C SER A 81 2.29 3.95 -0.26
N ILE A 82 1.50 3.21 -1.05
CA ILE A 82 1.84 2.77 -2.40
C ILE A 82 0.67 3.00 -3.36
N HIS A 83 0.99 3.26 -4.63
CA HIS A 83 0.02 3.33 -5.70
C HIS A 83 0.54 2.57 -6.92
N VAL A 84 -0.31 1.81 -7.60
CA VAL A 84 0.10 1.02 -8.77
C VAL A 84 -0.79 1.30 -9.97
N ASP A 85 -0.20 1.30 -11.15
CA ASP A 85 -0.91 1.54 -12.42
C ASP A 85 -1.58 0.28 -13.00
N GLY A 86 -1.18 -0.91 -12.55
CA GLY A 86 -1.58 -2.21 -13.12
C GLY A 86 -0.84 -2.61 -14.39
N GLU A 87 0.06 -1.76 -14.87
CA GLU A 87 0.90 -1.93 -16.07
C GLU A 87 2.38 -2.18 -15.74
N GLY A 88 2.73 -2.18 -14.44
CA GLY A 88 4.04 -2.58 -13.95
C GLY A 88 4.82 -1.46 -13.27
N THR A 89 4.15 -0.38 -12.85
CA THR A 89 4.76 0.72 -12.10
C THR A 89 4.11 0.85 -10.73
N CYS A 90 4.94 0.98 -9.69
CA CYS A 90 4.54 1.42 -8.36
C CYS A 90 5.07 2.83 -8.10
N LEU A 91 4.26 3.68 -7.49
CA LEU A 91 4.62 4.99 -6.95
C LEU A 91 4.58 4.90 -5.42
N THR A 92 5.62 5.42 -4.78
CA THR A 92 5.72 5.50 -3.31
C THR A 92 6.61 6.69 -2.91
N THR A 93 6.81 6.92 -1.62
CA THR A 93 7.69 7.98 -1.10
C THR A 93 8.87 7.42 -0.31
N GLU A 94 10.01 8.09 -0.42
CA GLU A 94 11.19 7.82 0.40
C GLU A 94 10.92 8.14 1.87
N GLU A 95 10.28 9.29 2.14
CA GLU A 95 9.91 9.73 3.48
C GLU A 95 9.10 8.71 4.28
N CYS A 96 8.22 7.94 3.61
CA CYS A 96 7.42 6.92 4.27
C CYS A 96 8.18 5.59 4.38
N LEU A 97 8.53 4.95 3.26
CA LEU A 97 9.03 3.57 3.30
C LEU A 97 10.48 3.45 3.76
N LEU A 98 11.29 4.51 3.67
CA LEU A 98 12.66 4.53 4.18
C LEU A 98 12.74 5.11 5.61
N ASN A 99 11.60 5.39 6.24
CA ASN A 99 11.59 5.83 7.62
C ASN A 99 12.14 4.73 8.54
N LYS A 100 12.98 5.13 9.50
CA LYS A 100 13.57 4.25 10.52
C LYS A 100 12.52 3.51 11.35
N ASN A 101 11.31 4.03 11.45
CA ASN A 101 10.21 3.45 12.22
C ASN A 101 9.38 2.42 11.41
N ARG A 102 9.78 2.14 10.16
CA ARG A 102 9.24 1.07 9.33
C ARG A 102 10.21 -0.09 9.27
N ASN A 103 11.08 -0.11 8.26
CA ASN A 103 11.95 -1.23 7.97
C ASN A 103 13.42 -0.80 8.06
N PRO A 104 13.92 -0.36 9.23
CA PRO A 104 15.28 0.19 9.38
C PRO A 104 16.39 -0.79 9.00
N GLN A 105 16.09 -2.08 9.03
CA GLN A 105 16.97 -3.17 8.65
C GLN A 105 17.09 -3.39 7.13
N LEU A 106 16.21 -2.77 6.33
CA LEU A 106 16.18 -2.93 4.89
C LEU A 106 16.70 -1.68 4.18
N THR A 107 17.54 -1.90 3.19
CA THR A 107 17.95 -0.86 2.25
C THR A 107 16.82 -0.53 1.27
N LYS A 108 16.86 0.67 0.67
CA LYS A 108 15.94 1.07 -0.40
C LYS A 108 15.84 0.01 -1.53
N GLY A 109 16.96 -0.58 -1.93
CA GLY A 109 17.00 -1.61 -2.97
C GLY A 109 16.31 -2.92 -2.54
N GLN A 110 16.42 -3.30 -1.27
CA GLN A 110 15.72 -4.47 -0.73
C GLN A 110 14.21 -4.23 -0.67
N ILE A 111 13.77 -3.05 -0.20
CA ILE A 111 12.34 -2.68 -0.20
C ILE A 111 11.79 -2.67 -1.63
N GLU A 112 12.54 -2.09 -2.57
CA GLU A 112 12.14 -2.08 -3.99
C GLU A 112 11.99 -3.51 -4.56
N ASN A 113 12.86 -4.45 -4.17
CA ASN A 113 12.75 -5.84 -4.61
C ASN A 113 11.51 -6.54 -4.04
N GLU A 114 11.17 -6.30 -2.76
CA GLU A 114 9.93 -6.81 -2.16
C GLU A 114 8.68 -6.26 -2.87
N LEU A 115 8.66 -4.94 -3.15
CA LEU A 115 7.56 -4.31 -3.89
C LEU A 115 7.40 -4.93 -5.29
N LYS A 116 8.50 -5.13 -6.03
CA LYS A 116 8.47 -5.78 -7.34
C LYS A 116 7.95 -7.21 -7.26
N ALA A 117 8.42 -7.99 -6.28
CA ALA A 117 8.06 -9.39 -6.12
C ALA A 117 6.57 -9.59 -5.79
N TYR A 118 6.03 -8.78 -4.88
CA TYR A 118 4.66 -8.95 -4.38
C TYR A 118 3.61 -8.18 -5.19
N LEU A 119 3.93 -6.98 -5.69
CA LEU A 119 2.99 -6.18 -6.49
C LEU A 119 3.03 -6.53 -7.99
N GLY A 120 3.99 -7.35 -8.43
CA GLY A 120 4.18 -7.70 -9.84
C GLY A 120 4.63 -6.51 -10.71
N VAL A 121 5.24 -5.49 -10.09
CA VAL A 121 5.74 -4.30 -10.80
C VAL A 121 7.19 -4.49 -11.26
N LYS A 122 7.59 -3.74 -12.28
CA LYS A 122 8.96 -3.69 -12.82
C LYS A 122 9.70 -2.44 -12.37
N LYS A 123 8.97 -1.35 -12.17
CA LYS A 123 9.51 -0.03 -11.89
C LYS A 123 8.88 0.50 -10.61
N VAL A 124 9.71 1.05 -9.73
CA VAL A 124 9.26 1.82 -8.57
C VAL A 124 9.70 3.26 -8.77
N ILE A 125 8.76 4.19 -8.70
CA ILE A 125 9.00 5.62 -8.71
C ILE A 125 8.97 6.08 -7.26
N TRP A 126 10.09 6.63 -6.81
CA TRP A 126 10.30 7.14 -5.47
C TRP A 126 10.16 8.65 -5.49
N LEU A 127 9.09 9.16 -4.89
CA LEU A 127 8.98 10.58 -4.59
C LEU A 127 9.79 10.87 -3.31
N PRO A 128 10.54 11.98 -3.23
CA PRO A 128 11.37 12.25 -2.06
C PRO A 128 10.52 12.52 -0.80
N HIS A 129 9.39 13.21 -0.95
CA HIS A 129 8.52 13.64 0.15
C HIS A 129 7.06 13.33 -0.13
N GLY A 130 6.26 13.16 0.93
CA GLY A 130 4.81 13.15 0.83
C GLY A 130 4.21 14.57 0.76
N LEU A 131 2.87 14.65 0.72
CA LEU A 131 2.12 15.88 0.95
C LEU A 131 2.22 16.39 2.39
N TYR A 132 2.71 17.62 2.56
CA TYR A 132 2.72 18.29 3.86
C TYR A 132 1.47 19.17 4.02
N GLU A 133 0.61 18.91 5.00
CA GLU A 133 -0.46 19.84 5.39
C GLU A 133 0.00 20.76 6.53
N LEU A 134 0.16 22.06 6.22
CA LEU A 134 -0.04 23.11 7.22
C LEU A 134 -1.54 23.15 7.53
N HIS A 135 -1.91 22.83 8.77
CA HIS A 135 -3.23 23.11 9.32
C HIS A 135 -3.68 24.51 8.91
N TYR A 136 -4.77 24.62 8.14
CA TYR A 136 -5.84 25.63 8.19
C TYR A 136 -6.65 25.47 6.90
N LYS A 137 -7.86 24.90 7.05
CA LYS A 137 -9.02 24.95 6.14
C LYS A 137 -8.71 25.23 4.66
N THR A 138 -8.88 24.18 3.84
CA THR A 138 -9.04 24.25 2.38
C THR A 138 -7.86 24.84 1.61
N LYS A 139 -6.78 24.06 1.46
CA LYS A 139 -5.87 24.19 0.32
C LYS A 139 -5.52 22.81 -0.22
N ILE A 140 -6.22 22.41 -1.28
CA ILE A 140 -5.79 21.34 -2.19
C ILE A 140 -4.36 21.70 -2.64
N CYS A 141 -3.38 20.86 -2.28
CA CYS A 141 -2.07 20.93 -2.92
C CYS A 141 -2.25 20.67 -4.41
N ARG A 142 -1.94 21.66 -5.23
CA ARG A 142 -1.93 21.54 -6.69
C ARG A 142 -0.74 20.66 -7.07
N LEU A 143 -1.00 19.38 -7.29
CA LEU A 143 -0.10 18.49 -8.02
C LEU A 143 -0.15 18.89 -9.50
N SER A 144 0.54 19.96 -9.87
CA SER A 144 0.63 20.36 -11.28
C SER A 144 1.60 19.49 -12.09
N GLU A 145 2.41 18.64 -11.47
CA GLU A 145 3.47 17.91 -12.19
C GLU A 145 3.72 16.45 -11.73
N ILE A 146 2.67 15.67 -11.48
CA ILE A 146 2.80 14.22 -11.75
C ILE A 146 2.42 14.03 -13.21
N THR A 147 3.41 14.18 -14.08
CA THR A 147 3.29 13.70 -15.46
C THR A 147 3.15 12.19 -15.39
N VAL A 148 1.95 11.72 -15.73
CA VAL A 148 1.64 10.32 -15.97
C VAL A 148 2.48 9.88 -17.18
N PHE A 149 3.68 9.35 -16.93
CA PHE A 149 4.48 8.70 -17.95
C PHE A 149 4.07 7.23 -18.03
N THR A 150 3.16 6.90 -18.94
CA THR A 150 2.99 5.52 -19.40
C THR A 150 4.11 5.21 -20.38
N LYS A 151 4.90 4.16 -20.12
CA LYS A 151 5.72 3.54 -21.17
C LYS A 151 5.57 2.03 -21.12
N HIS A 152 4.94 1.53 -22.18
CA HIS A 152 4.73 0.13 -22.51
C HIS A 152 6.05 -0.66 -22.51
N ASN A 153 6.09 -1.82 -21.83
CA ASN A 153 7.16 -2.81 -22.01
C ASN A 153 6.64 -4.25 -21.77
N GLU A 154 6.63 -5.05 -22.83
CA GLU A 154 5.92 -6.33 -22.98
C GLU A 154 6.58 -7.57 -22.33
N GLN A 155 7.74 -7.50 -21.69
CA GLN A 155 8.52 -8.73 -21.45
C GLN A 155 8.34 -9.51 -20.13
N PHE A 156 7.35 -9.23 -19.26
CA PHE A 156 7.33 -9.82 -17.89
C PHE A 156 5.93 -10.09 -17.32
N GLN A 157 4.95 -10.43 -18.16
CA GLN A 157 3.56 -10.66 -17.72
C GLN A 157 3.31 -12.01 -17.04
N ARG A 158 4.33 -12.76 -16.61
CA ARG A 158 4.17 -14.22 -16.62
C ARG A 158 3.22 -14.81 -15.56
N LEU A 159 2.82 -14.13 -14.48
CA LEU A 159 2.03 -14.77 -13.40
C LEU A 159 0.91 -13.96 -12.72
N TRP A 160 1.13 -12.73 -12.22
CA TRP A 160 0.14 -11.96 -11.46
C TRP A 160 0.18 -10.46 -11.82
N ASN A 161 -0.94 -9.76 -11.68
CA ASN A 161 -1.15 -8.34 -11.96
C ASN A 161 -2.05 -7.69 -10.90
N VAL A 162 -1.76 -6.45 -10.53
CA VAL A 162 -2.73 -5.62 -9.80
C VAL A 162 -3.73 -5.02 -10.81
N VAL A 163 -5.02 -5.13 -10.52
CA VAL A 163 -6.09 -4.65 -11.39
C VAL A 163 -6.63 -3.32 -10.86
N ARG A 164 -6.69 -2.33 -11.75
CA ARG A 164 -7.33 -1.02 -11.47
C ARG A 164 -8.84 -1.21 -11.34
N ILE A 165 -9.46 -0.60 -10.34
CA ILE A 165 -10.92 -0.51 -10.25
C ILE A 165 -11.40 0.53 -11.27
N GLU A 166 -12.34 0.17 -12.14
CA GLU A 166 -12.98 1.09 -13.07
C GLU A 166 -13.77 2.16 -12.29
N GLY A 167 -13.58 3.45 -12.58
CA GLY A 167 -14.08 4.56 -11.76
C GLY A 167 -13.22 4.91 -10.53
N ALA A 168 -12.02 4.32 -10.40
CA ALA A 168 -11.09 4.67 -9.32
C ALA A 168 -10.66 6.14 -9.34
N ARG A 169 -10.74 6.84 -10.47
CA ARG A 169 -10.38 8.27 -10.55
C ARG A 169 -11.30 9.14 -9.69
N GLU A 170 -12.59 8.82 -9.66
CA GLU A 170 -13.61 9.54 -8.91
C GLU A 170 -13.53 9.16 -7.42
N ILE A 171 -13.17 7.91 -7.10
CA ILE A 171 -12.81 7.45 -5.75
C ILE A 171 -11.50 8.14 -5.27
N VAL A 172 -10.56 8.40 -6.19
CA VAL A 172 -9.30 9.12 -5.94
C VAL A 172 -9.54 10.60 -5.65
N LEU A 173 -10.43 11.24 -6.40
CA LEU A 173 -10.74 12.66 -6.24
C LEU A 173 -11.66 12.94 -5.03
N GLY A 174 -12.47 11.97 -4.59
CA GLY A 174 -13.38 12.12 -3.44
C GLY A 174 -12.92 11.46 -2.14
N GLY A 175 -11.94 10.55 -2.17
CA GLY A 175 -11.64 9.61 -1.08
C GLY A 175 -10.26 9.71 -0.42
N GLY A 176 -9.54 10.83 -0.56
CA GLY A 176 -8.31 11.07 0.21
C GLY A 176 -7.07 10.29 -0.24
N ASN A 177 -7.02 9.79 -1.48
CA ASN A 177 -5.98 8.85 -1.94
C ASN A 177 -4.52 9.39 -1.95
N ILE A 178 -4.28 10.70 -1.79
CA ILE A 178 -2.91 11.27 -1.72
C ILE A 178 -2.52 11.66 -0.28
N HIS A 179 -3.49 11.73 0.64
CA HIS A 179 -3.21 11.97 2.06
C HIS A 179 -2.45 10.79 2.71
N CYS A 180 -2.34 9.65 2.02
CA CYS A 180 -1.81 8.41 2.59
C CYS A 180 -0.43 7.99 2.06
N ILE A 181 0.14 8.67 1.04
CA ILE A 181 1.53 8.43 0.60
C ILE A 181 2.54 9.14 1.51
N THR A 182 2.05 9.89 2.49
CA THR A 182 2.82 10.58 3.52
C THR A 182 2.97 9.70 4.73
N GLN A 183 4.08 9.86 5.43
CA GLN A 183 4.17 9.39 6.80
C GLN A 183 3.07 10.06 7.63
N GLN A 184 2.10 9.30 8.15
CA GLN A 184 1.17 9.83 9.13
C GLN A 184 1.96 10.24 10.36
N GLN A 185 1.79 11.50 10.77
CA GLN A 185 2.38 12.05 11.98
C GLN A 185 1.21 12.24 12.96
N PRO A 186 1.18 11.56 14.12
CA PRO A 186 0.16 11.83 15.12
C PRO A 186 0.18 13.32 15.50
N ALA A 187 -0.99 13.87 15.80
CA ALA A 187 -1.09 15.25 16.26
C ALA A 187 -0.23 15.41 17.51
N ILE A 188 0.69 16.37 17.51
CA ILE A 188 1.46 16.75 18.70
C ILE A 188 0.44 17.25 19.71
N HIS A 189 0.15 16.45 20.75
CA HIS A 189 -0.55 16.96 21.91
C HIS A 189 0.34 18.06 22.52
N PRO A 190 -0.17 19.29 22.69
CA PRO A 190 0.58 20.28 23.44
C PRO A 190 0.84 19.71 24.84
N PRO A 191 2.03 19.94 25.43
CA PRO A 191 2.29 19.53 26.80
C PRO A 191 1.22 20.13 27.72
N ALA A 192 0.75 19.31 28.67
CA ALA A 192 -0.27 19.67 29.64
C ALA A 192 0.10 20.91 30.46
#